data_AF-A0A2H9M136-F1
#
_entry.id   AF-A0A2H9M136-F1
#
_cell.length_a   1.000
_cell.length_b   1.000
_cell.length_c   1.000
_cell.angle_alpha   90.00
_cell.angle_beta   90.00
_cell.angle_gamma   90.00
#
_symmetry.space_group_name_H-M   'P 1'
#
loop_
_entity.id
_entity.type
_entity.pdbx_description
1 polymer ?
#
loop_
_entity_poly.entity_id
_entity_poly.type
_entity_poly.pdbx_seq_one_letter_code
_entity_poly.pdbx_strand_id
1 'polypeptide(L)'
;MLLKEKVLKDIKENNDVKEVEEGDYITIFKRVGDGRIVRKTLNVKPDFIIHEFNNAVDYAFINTNLFDTFKVLNKLLLFRELNTPMDFKKLYFYTEHHEEVYINREEGIIVNETKYSTKELWNQVINLVKRYERKLQKEIILKIIE
;
A
#
# COMPACT_ATOMS: atom_id res chain seq x y z
N MET A 1 4.14 -14.97 -17.59
CA MET A 1 3.89 -13.52 -17.48
C MET A 1 4.02 -13.18 -16.01
N LEU A 2 4.91 -12.24 -15.66
CA LEU A 2 5.12 -11.84 -14.27
C LEU A 2 3.85 -11.12 -13.77
N LEU A 3 3.48 -11.27 -12.49
CA LEU A 3 2.31 -10.59 -11.88
C LEU A 3 2.24 -9.11 -12.24
N LYS A 4 3.40 -8.44 -12.20
CA LYS A 4 3.57 -7.04 -12.55
C LYS A 4 3.15 -6.71 -13.98
N GLU A 5 3.48 -7.57 -14.95
CA GLU A 5 3.10 -7.40 -16.36
C GLU A 5 1.59 -7.59 -16.55
N LYS A 6 1.01 -8.58 -15.86
CA LYS A 6 -0.44 -8.84 -15.87
C LYS A 6 -1.21 -7.63 -15.38
N VAL A 7 -0.85 -7.14 -14.20
CA VAL A 7 -1.44 -5.95 -13.58
C VAL A 7 -1.26 -4.72 -14.48
N LEU A 8 -0.05 -4.50 -14.99
CA LEU A 8 0.25 -3.32 -15.79
C LEU A 8 -0.59 -3.27 -17.06
N LYS A 9 -0.78 -4.42 -17.72
CA LYS A 9 -1.66 -4.54 -18.89
C LYS A 9 -3.10 -4.17 -18.52
N ASP A 10 -3.65 -4.78 -17.48
CA ASP A 10 -5.03 -4.56 -17.04
C ASP A 10 -5.30 -3.09 -16.65
N ILE A 11 -4.33 -2.41 -16.02
CA ILE A 11 -4.50 -1.00 -15.63
C ILE A 11 -4.38 -0.06 -16.83
N LYS A 12 -3.39 -0.29 -17.71
CA LYS A 12 -3.13 0.55 -18.90
C LYS A 12 -4.27 0.54 -19.91
N GLU A 13 -5.11 -0.49 -19.92
CA GLU A 13 -6.29 -0.53 -20.78
C GLU A 13 -7.27 0.63 -20.51
N ASN A 14 -7.25 1.22 -19.31
CA ASN A 14 -8.23 2.23 -18.91
C ASN A 14 -7.64 3.46 -18.19
N ASN A 15 -6.32 3.53 -17.96
CA ASN A 15 -5.69 4.59 -17.17
C ASN A 15 -4.31 4.99 -17.72
N ASP A 16 -3.88 6.21 -17.40
CA ASP A 16 -2.55 6.71 -17.74
C ASP A 16 -1.53 6.32 -16.67
N VAL A 17 -0.77 5.26 -16.92
CA VAL A 17 0.12 4.68 -15.89
C VAL A 17 1.56 5.16 -16.08
N LYS A 18 2.09 5.82 -15.05
CA LYS A 18 3.51 6.17 -14.94
C LYS A 18 4.25 5.12 -14.12
N GLU A 19 5.45 4.74 -14.58
CA GLU A 19 6.39 3.96 -13.78
C GLU A 19 6.96 4.79 -12.63
N VAL A 20 7.24 4.14 -11.51
CA VAL A 20 7.72 4.78 -10.28
C VAL A 20 9.23 4.95 -10.35
N GLU A 21 9.68 6.20 -10.36
CA GLU A 21 11.09 6.55 -10.40
C GLU A 21 11.72 6.55 -9.00
N GLU A 22 13.03 6.78 -8.93
CA GLU A 22 13.69 7.01 -7.65
C GLU A 22 13.23 8.35 -7.06
N GLY A 23 12.66 8.32 -5.84
CA GLY A 23 12.07 9.50 -5.21
C GLY A 23 10.54 9.54 -5.24
N ASP A 24 9.89 8.66 -6.02
CA ASP A 24 8.43 8.51 -6.02
C ASP A 24 7.99 7.65 -4.84
N TYR A 25 7.46 8.31 -3.81
CA TYR A 25 7.07 7.72 -2.53
C TYR A 25 5.81 8.42 -2.01
N ILE A 26 5.03 7.72 -1.20
CA ILE A 26 3.91 8.34 -0.48
C ILE A 26 4.43 9.47 0.40
N THR A 27 3.87 10.66 0.24
CA THR A 27 4.25 11.85 0.99
C THR A 27 3.23 12.16 2.09
N ILE A 28 3.72 12.58 3.26
CA ILE A 28 2.91 13.16 4.33
C ILE A 28 3.22 14.65 4.54
N PHE A 29 2.22 15.41 4.96
CA PHE A 29 2.32 16.85 5.23
C PHE A 29 1.97 17.15 6.67
N LYS A 30 2.95 17.56 7.48
CA LYS A 30 2.74 17.87 8.91
C LYS A 30 2.77 19.38 9.13
N ARG A 31 1.76 19.92 9.82
CA ARG A 31 1.82 21.29 10.33
C ARG A 31 2.62 21.31 11.64
N VAL A 32 3.64 22.16 11.71
CA VAL A 32 4.44 22.38 12.94
C VAL A 32 3.94 23.62 13.69
N GLY A 33 4.36 23.79 14.95
CA GLY A 33 3.73 24.72 15.91
C GLY A 33 3.71 26.20 15.50
N ASP A 34 4.49 26.59 14.50
CA ASP A 34 4.51 27.95 13.92
C ASP A 34 3.61 28.09 12.67
N GLY A 35 2.81 27.08 12.36
CA GLY A 35 1.89 27.05 11.22
C GLY A 35 2.53 26.62 9.90
N ARG A 36 3.86 26.43 9.82
CA ARG A 36 4.54 25.93 8.62
C ARG A 36 4.12 24.50 8.31
N ILE A 37 4.02 24.17 7.02
CA ILE A 37 3.76 22.81 6.53
C ILE A 37 5.10 22.20 6.14
N VAL A 38 5.47 21.10 6.81
CA VAL A 38 6.67 20.32 6.51
C VAL A 38 6.26 19.06 5.75
N ARG A 39 6.87 18.88 4.58
CA ARG A 39 6.76 17.66 3.77
C ARG A 39 7.71 16.60 4.32
N LYS A 40 7.21 15.38 4.57
CA LYS A 40 8.04 14.23 4.90
C LYS A 40 7.66 13.05 4.00
N THR A 41 8.67 12.36 3.48
CA THR A 41 8.47 11.19 2.62
C THR A 41 8.33 9.94 3.49
N LEU A 42 7.32 9.11 3.22
CA LEU A 42 7.22 7.77 3.78
C LEU A 42 8.08 6.83 2.95
N ASN A 43 8.86 5.97 3.59
CA ASN A 43 9.61 4.93 2.88
C ASN A 43 8.67 3.76 2.49
N VAL A 44 7.63 4.11 1.73
CA VAL A 44 6.62 3.22 1.15
C VAL A 44 6.56 3.57 -0.33
N LYS A 45 7.31 2.80 -1.12
CA LYS A 45 7.44 2.97 -2.56
C LYS A 45 6.33 2.17 -3.27
N PRO A 46 5.48 2.81 -4.09
CA PRO A 46 4.51 2.11 -4.93
C PRO A 46 5.20 1.42 -6.12
N ASP A 47 4.49 0.53 -6.80
CA ASP A 47 4.94 -0.08 -8.05
C ASP A 47 4.61 0.80 -9.27
N PHE A 48 3.45 1.47 -9.23
CA PHE A 48 2.94 2.34 -10.29
C PHE A 48 2.22 3.57 -9.74
N ILE A 49 2.20 4.63 -10.54
CA ILE A 49 1.30 5.77 -10.37
C ILE A 49 0.24 5.68 -11.48
N ILE A 50 -1.04 5.63 -11.11
CA ILE A 50 -2.16 5.44 -12.04
C ILE A 50 -2.75 6.77 -12.52
N HIS A 51 -2.74 7.81 -11.67
CA HIS A 51 -3.21 9.15 -12.02
C HIS A 51 -2.57 10.18 -11.07
N GLU A 52 -2.26 11.36 -11.59
CA GLU A 52 -1.89 12.55 -10.81
C GLU A 52 -2.83 13.70 -11.20
N PHE A 53 -3.68 14.14 -10.27
CA PHE A 53 -4.58 15.27 -10.52
C PHE A 53 -4.72 16.17 -9.29
N ASN A 54 -4.49 17.48 -9.46
CA ASN A 54 -4.67 18.50 -8.42
C ASN A 54 -4.07 18.13 -7.05
N ASN A 55 -2.79 17.75 -7.01
CA ASN A 55 -2.03 17.36 -5.81
C ASN A 55 -2.48 16.05 -5.15
N ALA A 56 -3.27 15.23 -5.84
CA ALA A 56 -3.67 13.92 -5.36
C ALA A 56 -3.20 12.81 -6.31
N VAL A 57 -2.53 11.81 -5.73
CA VAL A 57 -1.92 10.71 -6.48
C VAL A 57 -2.66 9.40 -6.23
N ASP A 58 -2.90 8.64 -7.29
CA ASP A 58 -3.41 7.28 -7.19
C ASP A 58 -2.25 6.30 -7.32
N TYR A 59 -1.92 5.62 -6.22
CA TYR A 59 -0.78 4.71 -6.15
C TYR A 59 -1.23 3.25 -6.29
N ALA A 60 -0.43 2.44 -6.98
CA ALA A 60 -0.61 1.00 -7.06
C ALA A 60 0.54 0.25 -6.37
N PHE A 61 0.19 -0.80 -5.64
CA PHE A 61 1.10 -1.75 -5.03
C PHE A 61 0.81 -3.14 -5.58
N ILE A 62 1.86 -3.85 -5.96
CA ILE A 62 1.81 -5.21 -6.47
C ILE A 62 2.53 -6.08 -5.47
N ASN A 63 1.72 -6.71 -4.63
CA ASN A 63 2.20 -7.53 -3.55
C ASN A 63 2.12 -8.98 -3.97
N THR A 64 3.19 -9.73 -3.69
CA THR A 64 3.21 -11.17 -3.91
C THR A 64 2.16 -11.89 -3.09
N ASN A 65 1.80 -11.38 -1.92
CA ASN A 65 0.78 -12.02 -1.08
C ASN A 65 0.05 -10.99 -0.21
N LEU A 66 -1.00 -11.48 0.45
CA LEU A 66 -1.84 -10.67 1.31
C LEU A 66 -1.11 -10.14 2.55
N PHE A 67 0.00 -10.77 2.96
CA PHE A 67 0.78 -10.32 4.10
C PHE A 67 1.62 -9.09 3.76
N ASP A 68 2.15 -9.01 2.54
CA ASP A 68 2.84 -7.80 2.09
C ASP A 68 1.86 -6.62 1.95
N THR A 69 0.62 -6.89 1.51
CA THR A 69 -0.47 -5.91 1.57
C THR A 69 -0.74 -5.45 3.01
N PHE A 70 -0.83 -6.39 3.95
CA PHE A 70 -1.00 -6.09 5.37
C PHE A 70 0.17 -5.26 5.93
N LYS A 71 1.43 -5.52 5.55
CA LYS A 71 2.59 -4.73 5.97
C LYS A 71 2.50 -3.27 5.51
N VAL A 72 2.18 -3.06 4.23
CA VAL A 72 2.06 -1.70 3.66
C VAL A 72 0.93 -0.94 4.38
N LEU A 73 -0.23 -1.58 4.55
CA LEU A 73 -1.34 -0.99 5.29
C LEU A 73 -0.97 -0.68 6.74
N ASN A 74 -0.27 -1.56 7.47
CA ASN A 74 0.14 -1.23 8.84
C ASN A 74 1.16 -0.09 8.91
N LYS A 75 2.11 -0.03 7.97
CA LYS A 75 3.08 1.09 7.91
C LYS A 75 2.36 2.42 7.75
N LEU A 76 1.37 2.49 6.86
CA LEU A 76 0.55 3.67 6.70
C LEU A 76 -0.19 4.06 8.00
N LEU A 77 -0.41 3.11 8.93
CA LEU A 77 -1.33 3.30 10.07
C LEU A 77 -0.62 3.99 11.21
N LEU A 78 0.67 3.71 11.34
CA LEU A 78 1.57 4.42 12.24
C LEU A 78 1.57 5.93 11.95
N PHE A 79 1.47 6.33 10.67
CA PHE A 79 1.44 7.74 10.28
C PHE A 79 0.07 8.41 10.49
N ARG A 80 -1.00 7.62 10.64
CA ARG A 80 -2.33 8.13 11.02
C ARG A 80 -2.37 8.61 12.47
N GLU A 81 -1.62 7.99 13.39
CA GLU A 81 -1.59 8.42 14.80
C GLU A 81 -1.07 9.86 14.96
N LEU A 82 -0.47 10.41 13.90
CA LEU A 82 0.04 11.76 13.85
C LEU A 82 -0.94 12.78 13.22
N ASN A 83 -2.20 12.41 12.92
CA ASN A 83 -3.20 13.26 12.23
C ASN A 83 -2.62 13.99 11.01
N THR A 84 -1.75 13.31 10.26
CA THR A 84 -0.96 13.93 9.19
C THR A 84 -1.60 13.65 7.82
N PRO A 85 -2.00 14.68 7.05
CA PRO A 85 -2.46 14.52 5.67
C PRO A 85 -1.48 13.72 4.80
N MET A 86 -2.04 12.87 3.94
CA MET A 86 -1.33 12.10 2.91
C MET A 86 -1.71 12.61 1.52
N ASP A 87 -0.74 12.58 0.60
CA ASP A 87 -0.86 13.02 -0.79
C ASP A 87 -1.75 12.13 -1.67
N PHE A 88 -2.00 10.89 -1.29
CA PHE A 88 -2.78 9.99 -2.15
C PHE A 88 -4.28 10.23 -2.07
N LYS A 89 -5.01 9.91 -3.15
CA LYS A 89 -6.48 9.83 -3.16
C LYS A 89 -6.95 8.38 -3.06
N LYS A 90 -6.42 7.51 -3.93
CA LYS A 90 -6.69 6.07 -3.93
C LYS A 90 -5.41 5.26 -3.79
N LEU A 91 -5.52 4.14 -3.07
CA LEU A 91 -4.50 3.10 -3.06
C LEU A 91 -5.06 1.82 -3.67
N TYR A 92 -4.39 1.32 -4.70
CA TYR A 92 -4.69 0.05 -5.32
C TYR A 92 -3.71 -1.00 -4.83
N PHE A 93 -4.23 -2.10 -4.29
CA PHE A 93 -3.45 -3.26 -3.89
C PHE A 93 -3.82 -4.44 -4.76
N TYR A 94 -2.86 -4.89 -5.57
CA TYR A 94 -2.96 -6.11 -6.36
C TYR A 94 -2.19 -7.19 -5.63
N THR A 95 -2.85 -8.30 -5.32
CA THR A 95 -2.24 -9.43 -4.59
C THR A 95 -2.56 -10.73 -5.29
N GLU A 96 -1.59 -11.65 -5.34
CA GLU A 96 -1.89 -13.03 -5.73
C GLU A 96 -2.72 -13.74 -4.66
N HIS A 97 -3.54 -14.68 -5.13
CA HIS A 97 -4.24 -15.59 -4.23
C HIS A 97 -3.29 -16.71 -3.79
N HIS A 98 -3.14 -16.85 -2.48
CA HIS A 98 -2.49 -18.00 -1.88
C HIS A 98 -3.41 -18.60 -0.82
N GLU A 99 -3.51 -19.92 -0.74
CA GLU A 99 -4.29 -20.58 0.33
C GLU A 99 -3.66 -20.35 1.71
N GLU A 100 -2.33 -20.28 1.75
CA GLU A 100 -1.54 -20.10 2.95
C GLU A 100 -0.36 -19.16 2.67
N VAL A 101 -0.01 -18.34 3.65
CA VAL A 101 1.13 -17.43 3.55
C VAL A 101 2.16 -17.80 4.61
N TYR A 102 3.39 -18.03 4.15
CA TYR A 102 4.54 -18.38 4.97
C TYR A 102 5.45 -17.17 5.11
N ILE A 103 5.79 -16.84 6.35
CA ILE A 103 6.67 -15.71 6.65
C ILE A 103 7.88 -16.23 7.39
N ASN A 104 9.02 -16.10 6.73
CA ASN A 104 10.31 -16.33 7.34
C ASN A 104 10.78 -15.02 7.96
N ARG A 105 11.02 -15.04 9.27
CA ARG A 105 11.77 -14.00 9.97
C ARG A 105 13.16 -14.53 10.28
N GLU A 106 14.15 -13.87 9.70
CA GLU A 106 15.56 -14.14 10.01
C GLU A 106 15.98 -13.26 11.19
N GLU A 107 16.28 -13.89 12.32
CA GLU A 107 16.88 -13.25 13.49
C GLU A 107 18.28 -13.85 13.69
N GLY A 108 19.27 -13.30 12.98
CA GLY A 108 20.62 -13.84 12.96
C GLY A 108 20.71 -15.15 12.18
N ILE A 109 21.04 -16.26 12.86
CA ILE A 109 21.17 -17.60 12.25
C ILE A 109 19.84 -18.39 12.34
N ILE A 110 18.85 -17.87 13.08
CA ILE A 110 17.57 -18.54 13.31
C ILE A 110 16.55 -18.03 12.29
N VAL A 111 15.97 -18.95 11.52
CA VAL A 111 14.82 -18.68 10.66
C VAL A 111 13.57 -19.15 11.37
N ASN A 112 12.75 -18.21 11.84
CA ASN A 112 11.44 -18.49 12.39
C ASN A 112 10.40 -18.44 11.27
N GLU A 113 9.82 -19.58 10.94
CA GLU A 113 8.70 -19.66 10.00
C GLU A 113 7.37 -19.52 10.75
N THR A 114 6.58 -18.52 10.37
CA THR A 114 5.21 -18.34 10.88
C THR A 114 4.23 -18.53 9.75
N LYS A 115 3.26 -19.43 9.97
CA LYS A 115 2.20 -19.74 9.01
C LYS A 115 0.94 -18.98 9.34
N TYR A 116 0.35 -18.31 8.34
CA TYR A 116 -0.94 -17.62 8.47
C TYR A 116 -1.97 -18.22 7.52
N SER A 117 -3.19 -18.44 8.02
CA SER A 117 -4.33 -18.72 7.16
C SER A 117 -4.71 -17.46 6.39
N THR A 118 -4.83 -17.57 5.06
CA THR A 118 -5.25 -16.43 4.21
C THR A 118 -6.60 -15.87 4.63
N LYS A 119 -7.50 -16.70 5.16
CA LYS A 119 -8.81 -16.24 5.67
C LYS A 119 -8.68 -15.30 6.87
N GLU A 120 -7.82 -15.63 7.82
CA GLU A 120 -7.59 -14.78 9.00
C GLU A 120 -6.92 -13.46 8.60
N LEU A 121 -5.92 -13.55 7.73
CA LEU A 121 -5.20 -12.40 7.22
C LEU A 121 -6.10 -11.48 6.37
N TRP A 122 -7.03 -12.06 5.60
CA TRP A 122 -8.05 -11.32 4.86
C TRP A 122 -8.96 -10.51 5.76
N ASN A 123 -9.46 -11.12 6.84
CA ASN A 123 -10.28 -10.40 7.80
C ASN A 123 -9.50 -9.24 8.44
N GLN A 124 -8.22 -9.43 8.75
CA GLN A 124 -7.36 -8.36 9.27
C GLN A 124 -7.17 -7.23 8.26
N VAL A 125 -6.88 -7.55 7.00
CA VAL A 125 -6.72 -6.57 5.91
C VAL A 125 -8.02 -5.79 5.69
N ILE A 126 -9.17 -6.46 5.58
CA ILE A 126 -10.46 -5.79 5.40
C ILE A 126 -10.80 -4.88 6.59
N ASN A 127 -10.50 -5.32 7.82
CA ASN A 127 -10.70 -4.48 9.00
C ASN A 127 -9.78 -3.24 8.99
N LEU A 128 -8.54 -3.38 8.53
CA LEU A 128 -7.65 -2.24 8.32
C LEU A 128 -8.21 -1.29 7.26
N VAL A 129 -8.58 -1.80 6.08
CA VAL A 129 -9.16 -1.01 4.98
C VAL A 129 -10.37 -0.21 5.45
N LYS A 130 -11.36 -0.85 6.09
CA LYS A 130 -12.53 -0.14 6.63
C LYS A 130 -12.16 0.95 7.62
N ARG A 131 -11.14 0.71 8.44
CA ARG A 131 -10.63 1.69 9.41
C ARG A 131 -9.93 2.86 8.72
N TYR A 132 -9.26 2.61 7.59
CA TYR A 132 -8.65 3.63 6.74
C TYR A 132 -9.67 4.51 6.07
N GLU A 133 -10.60 3.93 5.33
CA GLU A 133 -11.56 4.67 4.52
C GLU A 133 -12.41 5.60 5.40
N ARG A 134 -12.85 5.10 6.56
CA ARG A 134 -13.61 5.89 7.53
C ARG A 134 -12.82 7.07 8.11
N LYS A 135 -11.52 6.90 8.37
CA LYS A 135 -10.72 7.88 9.11
C LYS A 135 -9.99 8.87 8.21
N LEU A 136 -9.45 8.41 7.08
CA LEU A 136 -8.69 9.25 6.16
C LEU A 136 -9.56 9.82 5.04
N GLN A 137 -10.79 9.32 4.86
CA GLN A 137 -11.64 9.65 3.70
C GLN A 137 -10.90 9.38 2.37
N LYS A 138 -10.07 8.34 2.37
CA LYS A 138 -9.33 7.87 1.20
C LYS A 138 -9.87 6.51 0.79
N GLU A 139 -9.76 6.18 -0.48
CA GLU A 139 -10.29 4.93 -1.03
C GLU A 139 -9.17 3.89 -1.08
N ILE A 140 -9.44 2.67 -0.62
CA ILE A 140 -8.49 1.56 -0.75
C ILE A 140 -9.15 0.42 -1.52
N ILE A 141 -8.57 0.10 -2.67
CA ILE A 141 -9.09 -0.91 -3.58
C ILE A 141 -8.18 -2.12 -3.50
N LEU A 142 -8.73 -3.24 -3.03
CA LEU A 142 -8.05 -4.53 -2.96
C LEU A 142 -8.51 -5.41 -4.13
N LYS A 143 -7.58 -5.86 -4.95
CA LYS A 143 -7.81 -6.75 -6.08
C LYS A 143 -6.97 -8.02 -5.92
N ILE A 144 -7.65 -9.16 -5.84
CA ILE A 144 -6.99 -10.47 -5.90
C ILE A 144 -6.82 -10.83 -7.37
N ILE A 145 -5.62 -11.26 -7.74
CA ILE A 145 -5.30 -11.79 -9.06
C ILE A 145 -5.15 -13.30 -8.94
N GLU A 146 -5.90 -14.01 -9.78
CA GLU A 146 -5.80 -15.45 -10.02
C GLU A 146 -4.79 -15.76 -11.14
#